data_AF-A0A2D0IK19-F1
#
_entry.id   AF-A0A2D0IK19-F1
#
_cell.length_a   1.000
_cell.length_b   1.000
_cell.length_c   1.000
_cell.angle_alpha   90.00
_cell.angle_beta   90.00
_cell.angle_gamma   90.00
#
_symmetry.space_group_name_H-M   'P 1'
#
loop_
_entity.id
_entity.type
_entity.pdbx_description
1 polymer ?
#
loop_
_entity_poly.entity_id
_entity_poly.type
_entity_poly.pdbx_seq_one_letter_code
_entity_poly.pdbx_strand_id
1 'polypeptide(L)'
;MIDETGVLTGVTLTPANVSEREAAWDLTAPIKGYLLGDKGYLGVKFKLEMKAEGIEMITPVRANMDDPIPRKTRRIINAKRRLI
;
A
#
# COMPACT_ATOMS: atom_id res chain seq x y z
N MET A 1 -1.93 -9.75 -1.84
CA MET A 1 -1.38 -8.90 -2.90
C MET A 1 -2.03 -9.28 -4.20
N ILE A 2 -2.48 -8.28 -4.95
CA ILE A 2 -3.08 -8.46 -6.26
C ILE A 2 -2.38 -7.50 -7.21
N ASP A 3 -2.06 -7.98 -8.42
CA ASP A 3 -1.44 -7.16 -9.46
C ASP A 3 -2.46 -6.25 -10.16
N GLU A 4 -1.99 -5.47 -11.13
CA GLU A 4 -2.83 -4.55 -11.90
C GLU A 4 -3.85 -5.25 -12.81
N THR A 5 -3.68 -6.53 -13.10
CA THR A 5 -4.61 -7.34 -13.91
C THR A 5 -5.68 -8.03 -13.07
N GLY A 6 -5.54 -8.00 -11.74
CA GLY A 6 -6.47 -8.63 -10.80
C GLY A 6 -6.05 -10.02 -10.35
N VAL A 7 -4.82 -10.45 -10.64
CA VAL A 7 -4.31 -11.77 -10.24
C VAL A 7 -3.75 -11.73 -8.82
N LEU A 8 -4.16 -12.69 -7.98
CA LEU A 8 -3.63 -12.89 -6.63
C LEU A 8 -2.17 -13.39 -6.72
N THR A 9 -1.23 -12.54 -6.33
CA THR A 9 0.21 -12.80 -6.44
C THR A 9 0.87 -13.20 -5.13
N GLY A 10 0.18 -13.04 -4.00
CA GLY A 10 0.71 -13.46 -2.70
C GLY A 10 -0.27 -13.21 -1.56
N VAL A 11 -0.23 -14.06 -0.53
CA VAL A 11 -1.03 -13.94 0.70
C VAL A 11 -0.15 -14.33 1.87
N THR A 12 -0.21 -13.53 2.94
CA THR A 12 0.42 -13.84 4.22
C THR A 12 -0.67 -13.85 5.29
N LEU A 13 -0.66 -14.87 6.13
CA LEU A 13 -1.53 -14.99 7.30
C LEU A 13 -0.70 -14.70 8.55
N THR A 14 -1.12 -13.71 9.33
CA THR A 14 -0.48 -13.39 10.60
C THR A 14 -1.44 -13.58 11.77
N PRO A 15 -0.93 -13.91 12.96
CA PRO A 15 -1.69 -13.83 14.20
C PRO A 15 -2.31 -12.43 14.38
N ALA A 16 -3.45 -12.35 15.08
CA ALA A 16 -4.22 -11.11 15.23
C ALA A 16 -3.49 -9.98 15.98
N ASN A 17 -2.40 -10.29 16.70
CA ASN A 17 -1.59 -9.33 17.43
C ASN A 17 -0.43 -8.75 16.59
N VAL A 18 -0.13 -9.33 15.43
CA VAL A 18 0.97 -8.89 14.56
C VAL A 18 0.49 -7.77 13.66
N SER A 19 1.32 -6.74 13.47
CA SER A 19 0.98 -5.64 12.58
C SER A 19 0.99 -6.09 11.13
N GLU A 20 -0.04 -5.71 10.38
CA GLU A 20 -0.12 -5.91 8.92
C GLU A 20 1.11 -5.34 8.17
N ARG A 21 1.78 -4.34 8.75
CA ARG A 21 3.01 -3.74 8.18
C ARG A 21 4.22 -4.66 8.28
N GLU A 22 4.28 -5.48 9.33
CA GLU A 22 5.32 -6.50 9.46
C GLU A 22 5.08 -7.61 8.42
N ALA A 23 3.82 -8.05 8.31
CA ALA A 23 3.40 -9.02 7.30
C ALA A 23 3.64 -8.56 5.85
N ALA A 24 3.61 -7.25 5.61
CA ALA A 24 3.83 -6.68 4.30
C ALA A 24 5.21 -7.04 3.74
N TRP A 25 6.23 -7.05 4.60
CA TRP A 25 7.61 -7.32 4.20
C TRP A 25 7.79 -8.69 3.56
N ASP A 26 7.03 -9.68 4.03
CA ASP A 26 7.04 -11.04 3.48
C ASP A 26 6.48 -11.09 2.04
N LEU A 27 5.67 -10.10 1.65
CA LEU A 27 5.03 -10.02 0.34
C LEU A 27 5.73 -9.05 -0.62
N THR A 28 6.50 -8.09 -0.10
CA THR A 28 7.02 -6.97 -0.90
C THR A 28 8.39 -7.20 -1.53
N ALA A 29 9.11 -8.26 -1.14
CA ALA A 29 10.46 -8.55 -1.63
C ALA A 29 10.64 -8.54 -3.17
N PRO A 30 9.69 -9.00 -4.00
CA PRO A 30 9.85 -8.97 -5.46
C PRO A 30 9.36 -7.67 -6.14
N ILE A 31 8.82 -6.69 -5.40
CA ILE A 31 8.10 -5.54 -6.00
C ILE A 31 9.04 -4.35 -6.16
N LYS A 32 8.94 -3.67 -7.30
CA LYS A 32 9.48 -2.32 -7.50
C LYS A 32 8.39 -1.43 -8.11
N GLY A 33 8.38 -0.15 -7.75
CA GLY A 33 7.38 0.80 -8.25
C GLY A 33 6.31 1.12 -7.21
N TYR A 34 5.03 1.06 -7.59
CA TYR A 34 3.94 1.56 -6.74
C TYR A 34 3.19 0.44 -6.04
N LEU A 35 2.99 0.59 -4.73
CA LEU A 35 2.15 -0.32 -3.95
C LEU A 35 0.97 0.45 -3.34
N LEU A 36 -0.24 -0.02 -3.66
CA LEU A 36 -1.48 0.57 -3.16
C LEU A 36 -1.89 -0.12 -1.86
N GLY A 37 -1.51 0.44 -0.72
CA GLY A 37 -1.91 -0.05 0.58
C GLY A 37 -3.20 0.60 1.09
N ASP A 38 -3.89 -0.09 2.01
CA ASP A 38 -5.00 0.50 2.75
C ASP A 38 -4.52 1.47 3.85
N LYS A 39 -5.44 2.14 4.53
CA LYS A 39 -5.19 3.08 5.62
C LYS A 39 -4.43 2.46 6.81
N GLY A 40 -4.53 1.15 7.02
CA GLY A 40 -3.74 0.40 8.02
C GLY A 40 -2.23 0.53 7.80
N TYR A 41 -1.80 0.71 6.55
CA TYR A 41 -0.39 0.86 6.18
C TYR A 41 0.15 2.30 6.34
N LEU A 42 -0.65 3.23 6.88
CA LEU A 42 -0.23 4.60 7.08
C LEU A 42 0.84 4.70 8.19
N GLY A 43 2.02 5.23 7.83
CA GLY A 43 3.12 5.47 8.76
C GLY A 43 4.32 6.04 8.02
N VAL A 44 4.88 7.15 8.52
CA VAL A 44 6.00 7.85 7.85
C VAL A 44 7.23 6.95 7.79
N LYS A 45 7.60 6.31 8.91
CA LYS A 45 8.74 5.40 8.99
C LYS A 45 8.62 4.23 8.00
N PHE A 46 7.49 3.52 8.04
CA PHE A 46 7.20 2.40 7.14
C PHE A 46 7.25 2.81 5.66
N LYS A 47 6.70 3.99 5.32
CA LYS A 47 6.75 4.50 3.96
C LYS A 47 8.19 4.85 3.51
N LEU A 48 9.02 5.38 4.40
CA LEU A 48 10.42 5.67 4.11
C LEU A 48 11.24 4.38 3.92
N GLU A 49 11.01 3.37 4.75
CA GLU A 49 11.67 2.07 4.64
C GLU A 49 11.30 1.37 3.32
N MET A 50 10.00 1.32 2.98
CA MET A 50 9.54 0.79 1.69
C MET A 50 10.13 1.56 0.50
N LYS A 51 10.23 2.89 0.62
CA LYS A 51 10.83 3.72 -0.42
C LYS A 51 12.32 3.46 -0.61
N ALA A 52 13.04 3.14 0.47
CA ALA A 52 14.46 2.75 0.38
C ALA A 52 14.64 1.46 -0.43
N GLU A 53 13.66 0.54 -0.35
CA GLU A 53 13.61 -0.69 -1.15
C GLU A 53 13.06 -0.48 -2.57
N GLY A 54 12.78 0.77 -2.96
CA GLY A 54 12.26 1.11 -4.29
C GLY A 54 10.75 0.95 -4.45
N ILE A 55 10.01 0.88 -3.34
CA ILE A 55 8.56 0.76 -3.31
C ILE A 55 7.93 2.07 -2.83
N GLU A 56 7.30 2.78 -3.76
CA GLU A 56 6.53 3.98 -3.44
C GLU A 56 5.13 3.58 -2.96
N MET A 57 4.97 3.58 -1.64
CA MET A 57 3.68 3.33 -0.98
C MET A 57 2.70 4.48 -1.20
N ILE A 58 1.55 4.15 -1.76
CA ILE A 58 0.40 5.05 -1.82
C ILE A 58 -0.64 4.50 -0.84
N THR A 59 -1.08 5.33 0.10
CA THR A 59 -2.15 5.01 1.05
C THR A 59 -3.20 6.12 1.05
N PRO A 60 -4.46 5.85 1.44
CA PRO A 60 -5.43 6.89 1.73
C PRO A 60 -4.94 7.74 2.90
N VAL A 61 -5.13 9.05 2.83
CA VAL A 61 -4.83 9.94 3.97
C VAL A 61 -5.99 9.95 4.96
N ARG A 62 -5.71 10.34 6.21
CA ARG A 62 -6.78 10.63 7.18
C ARG A 62 -7.43 11.98 6.83
N ALA A 63 -8.68 12.20 7.25
CA ALA A 63 -9.40 13.44 6.98
C ALA A 63 -8.66 14.69 7.49
N ASN A 64 -7.88 14.55 8.57
CA ASN A 64 -7.12 15.63 9.18
C ASN A 64 -5.68 15.75 8.64
N MET A 65 -5.36 15.10 7.51
CA MET A 65 -4.02 15.14 6.91
C MET A 65 -4.10 15.78 5.53
N ASP A 66 -3.07 16.58 5.21
CA ASP A 66 -2.90 17.09 3.86
C ASP A 66 -2.54 15.97 2.89
N ASP A 67 -3.26 15.95 1.77
CA ASP A 67 -3.04 15.01 0.70
C ASP A 67 -2.08 15.60 -0.34
N PRO A 68 -0.85 15.06 -0.48
CA PRO A 68 0.08 15.54 -1.50
C PRO A 68 -0.34 15.13 -2.93
N ILE A 69 -1.29 14.21 -3.08
CA ILE A 69 -1.74 13.70 -4.39
C ILE A 69 -2.89 14.58 -4.91
N PRO A 70 -2.80 15.10 -6.14
CA PRO A 70 -3.89 15.87 -6.74
C PRO A 70 -5.21 15.10 -6.76
N ARG A 71 -6.32 15.79 -6.49
CA ARG A 71 -7.67 15.19 -6.42
C ARG A 71 -8.03 14.31 -7.63
N LYS A 72 -7.67 14.72 -8.85
CA LYS A 72 -7.94 13.95 -10.08
C LYS A 72 -7.24 12.59 -10.04
N THR A 73 -5.94 12.58 -9.71
CA THR A 73 -5.13 11.36 -9.59
C THR A 73 -5.64 10.47 -8.47
N ARG A 74 -6.00 11.06 -7.32
CA ARG A 74 -6.57 10.34 -6.18
C ARG A 74 -7.86 9.60 -6.55
N ARG A 75 -8.73 10.21 -7.37
CA ARG A 75 -9.96 9.58 -7.87
C ARG A 75 -9.67 8.34 -8.71
N ILE A 76 -8.66 8.39 -9.58
CA ILE A 76 -8.25 7.25 -10.42
C ILE A 76 -7.68 6.12 -9.55
N ILE A 77 -6.79 6.46 -8.61
CA ILE A 77 -6.21 5.48 -7.68
C ILE A 77 -7.32 4.77 -6.87
N ASN A 78 -8.28 5.54 -6.35
CA ASN A 78 -9.39 4.98 -5.59
C ASN A 78 -10.33 4.13 -6.45
N ALA A 79 -10.54 4.49 -7.72
CA ALA A 79 -11.31 3.69 -8.65
C ALA A 79 -10.62 2.34 -8.92
N LYS A 80 -9.31 2.35 -9.19
CA LYS A 80 -8.53 1.12 -9.44
C LYS A 80 -8.54 0.18 -8.23
N ARG A 81 -8.40 0.73 -7.02
CA ARG A 81 -8.46 -0.04 -5.76
C ARG A 81 -9.80 -0.71 -5.49
N ARG A 82 -10.90 -0.25 -6.10
CA ARG A 82 -12.24 -0.84 -5.92
C ARG A 82 -12.54 -1.96 -6.90
N LEU A 83 -11.72 -2.10 -7.95
CA LEU A 83 -11.87 -3.16 -8.96
C LEU A 83 -11.16 -4.45 -8.55
N ILE A 84 -10.46 -4.40 -7.43
CA ILE A 84 -9.58 -5.44 -6.88
C ILE A 84 -10.06 -5.67 -5.44
#